data_AF-A0A963QAC3-F1
#
_entry.id   AF-A0A963QAC3-F1
#
_cell.length_a   1.000
_cell.length_b   1.000
_cell.length_c   1.000
_cell.angle_alpha   90.00
_cell.angle_beta   90.00
_cell.angle_gamma   90.00
#
_symmetry.space_group_name_H-M   'P 1'
#
loop_
_entity.id
_entity.type
_entity.pdbx_description
1 polymer ?
#
loop_
_entity_poly.entity_id
_entity_poly.type
_entity_poly.pdbx_seq_one_letter_code
_entity_poly.pdbx_strand_id
1 'polypeptide(L)' 'ITGLIKANIPTRIAFQVSSKIDSRTILDQMGAEALLGMGDMLYLPSGTGLPIRVHGAFVSDEEV' A
#
# COMPACT_ATOMS: atom_id res chain seq x y z
N ILE A 1 -3.48 -1.26 12.05
CA ILE A 1 -2.04 -1.07 12.33
C ILE A 1 -1.91 -0.04 13.45
N THR A 2 -1.18 -0.35 14.53
CA THR A 2 -1.07 0.54 15.69
C THR A 2 -0.11 1.71 15.41
N GLY A 3 -0.19 2.76 16.22
CA GLY A 3 0.70 3.93 16.10
C GLY A 3 2.18 3.59 16.30
N LEU A 4 2.50 2.71 17.27
CA LEU A 4 3.89 2.28 17.54
C LEU A 4 4.53 1.58 16.33
N ILE A 5 3.77 0.76 15.62
CA ILE A 5 4.24 0.09 14.40
C ILE A 5 4.48 1.14 13.30
N LYS A 6 3.52 2.03 13.07
CA LYS A 6 3.64 3.08 12.04
C LYS A 6 4.79 4.05 12.28
N ALA A 7 5.14 4.31 13.54
CA ALA A 7 6.23 5.19 13.92
C ALA A 7 7.62 4.63 13.58
N ASN A 8 7.75 3.30 13.48
CA ASN A 8 9.04 2.63 13.24
C ASN A 8 9.16 2.02 11.83
N ILE A 9 8.07 1.99 11.07
CA ILE A 9 8.04 1.47 9.69
C ILE A 9 7.50 2.57 8.76
N PRO A 10 8.40 3.44 8.22
CA PRO A 10 8.00 4.61 7.44
C PRO A 10 7.68 4.29 5.98
N THR A 11 8.29 3.25 5.41
CA THR A 11 7.99 2.78 4.04
C THR A 11 6.78 1.87 4.05
N ARG A 12 5.81 2.12 3.16
CA ARG A 12 4.53 1.39 3.15
C ARG A 12 4.10 1.01 1.74
N ILE A 13 3.44 -0.13 1.64
CA ILE A 13 2.79 -0.60 0.42
C ILE A 13 1.36 -0.97 0.79
N ALA A 14 0.40 -0.53 -0.04
CA ALA A 14 -0.98 -0.97 0.05
C ALA A 14 -1.44 -1.47 -1.32
N PHE A 15 -1.90 -2.72 -1.38
CA PHE A 15 -2.73 -3.22 -2.47
C PHE A 15 -4.18 -2.75 -2.27
N GLN A 16 -5.08 -3.15 -3.18
CA GLN A 16 -6.50 -2.85 -3.05
C GLN A 16 -7.04 -3.23 -1.67
N VAL A 17 -7.71 -2.26 -1.02
CA VAL A 17 -8.40 -2.45 0.27
C VAL A 17 -9.87 -2.13 0.16
N SER A 18 -10.67 -2.64 1.10
CA SER A 18 -12.13 -2.52 1.04
C SER A 18 -12.66 -1.11 1.35
N SER A 19 -11.88 -0.26 2.03
CA SER A 19 -12.39 1.04 2.48
C SER A 19 -11.33 2.14 2.59
N LYS A 20 -11.80 3.40 2.59
CA LYS A 20 -11.00 4.60 2.88
C LYS A 20 -10.34 4.54 4.27
N ILE A 21 -11.00 3.88 5.23
CA ILE A 21 -10.49 3.73 6.60
C ILE A 21 -9.29 2.79 6.60
N ASP A 22 -9.36 1.69 5.84
CA ASP A 22 -8.24 0.75 5.69
C ASP A 22 -7.07 1.40 4.96
N SER A 23 -7.34 2.17 3.89
CA SER A 23 -6.31 2.94 3.20
C SER A 23 -5.58 3.87 4.16
N ARG A 24 -6.32 4.64 4.96
CA ARG A 24 -5.72 5.53 5.97
C ARG A 24 -5.00 4.75 7.08
N THR A 25 -5.48 3.57 7.44
CA THR A 25 -4.81 2.75 8.44
C THR A 25 -3.42 2.30 7.99
N ILE A 26 -3.24 2.07 6.67
CA ILE A 26 -1.96 1.66 6.08
C ILE A 26 -1.10 2.86 5.71
N LEU A 27 -1.61 3.78 4.88
CA LEU A 27 -0.81 4.85 4.27
C LEU A 27 -0.89 6.19 4.99
N ASP A 28 -1.71 6.31 6.04
CA ASP A 28 -2.13 7.60 6.63
C ASP A 28 -2.92 8.51 5.66
N GLN A 29 -3.29 8.00 4.47
CA GLN A 29 -4.07 8.68 3.45
C GLN A 29 -5.04 7.76 2.72
N MET A 30 -6.00 8.34 2.00
CA MET A 30 -6.93 7.61 1.13
C MET A 30 -6.29 7.32 -0.24
N GLY A 31 -6.86 6.36 -0.99
CA GLY A 31 -6.50 6.06 -2.37
C GLY A 31 -6.36 4.56 -2.66
N ALA A 32 -5.99 3.75 -1.67
CA ALA A 32 -5.81 2.31 -1.85
C ALA A 32 -7.15 1.58 -2.10
N GLU A 33 -8.27 2.15 -1.65
CA GLU A 33 -9.61 1.61 -1.92
C GLU A 33 -10.04 1.71 -3.39
N ALA A 34 -9.37 2.56 -4.17
CA ALA A 34 -9.67 2.80 -5.58
C ALA A 34 -8.73 2.03 -6.53
N LEU A 35 -7.87 1.16 -5.99
CA LEU A 35 -6.99 0.31 -6.80
C LEU A 35 -7.79 -0.80 -7.50
N LEU A 36 -7.23 -1.31 -8.60
CA LEU A 36 -7.89 -2.24 -9.50
C LEU A 36 -7.74 -3.72 -9.08
N GLY A 37 -7.01 -4.00 -8.00
CA GLY A 37 -6.62 -5.36 -7.61
C GLY A 37 -5.51 -5.92 -8.49
N MET A 38 -5.32 -7.25 -8.48
CA MET A 38 -4.41 -7.97 -9.41
C MET A 38 -2.99 -7.37 -9.48
N GLY A 39 -2.41 -7.01 -8.33
CA GLY A 39 -1.06 -6.43 -8.24
C GLY A 39 -0.99 -4.91 -8.31
N ASP A 40 -2.09 -4.19 -8.58
CA ASP A 40 -2.12 -2.72 -8.48
C ASP A 40 -1.94 -2.25 -7.03
N MET A 41 -1.00 -1.34 -6.81
CA MET A 41 -0.58 -0.91 -5.47
C MET A 41 -0.18 0.56 -5.39
N LEU A 42 -0.23 1.10 -4.16
CA LEU A 42 0.37 2.37 -3.79
C LEU A 42 1.64 2.10 -2.95
N TYR A 43 2.76 2.64 -3.41
CA TYR A 43 4.05 2.60 -2.73
C TYR A 43 4.37 3.97 -2.13
N LEU A 44 4.53 4.04 -0.80
CA LEU A 44 4.95 5.23 -0.07
C LEU A 44 6.39 5.04 0.43
N PRO A 45 7.39 5.63 -0.23
CA PRO A 45 8.77 5.61 0.25
C PRO A 45 8.95 6.49 1.49
N SER A 46 9.86 6.08 2.37
CA SER A 46 10.28 6.88 3.52
C SER A 46 10.74 8.28 3.10
N GLY A 47 10.41 9.30 3.91
CA GLY A 47 10.79 10.69 3.64
C GLY A 47 9.94 11.40 2.58
N THR A 48 8.95 10.72 1.99
CA THR A 48 7.99 11.34 1.07
C THR A 48 6.59 11.38 1.67
N GLY A 49 5.77 12.35 1.25
CA GLY A 49 4.39 12.51 1.73
C GLY A 49 3.31 12.03 0.75
N LEU A 50 3.70 11.59 -0.45
CA LEU A 50 2.76 11.16 -1.49
C LEU A 50 3.18 9.79 -2.03
N PRO A 51 2.27 8.80 -2.06
CA PRO A 51 2.54 7.50 -2.62
C PRO A 51 2.52 7.55 -4.14
N ILE A 52 3.26 6.63 -4.72
CA ILE A 52 3.38 6.40 -6.14
C ILE A 52 2.55 5.17 -6.50
N ARG A 53 1.73 5.26 -7.55
CA ARG A 53 0.99 4.10 -8.05
C ARG A 53 1.92 3.20 -8.87
N VAL A 54 1.88 1.91 -8.58
CA VAL A 54 2.74 0.89 -9.21
C VAL A 54 1.88 -0.32 -9.56
N HIS A 55 2.14 -0.92 -10.72
CA HIS A 55 1.59 -2.23 -11.08
C HIS A 55 2.62 -3.30 -10.74
N GLY A 56 2.31 -4.15 -9.77
CA GLY A 56 3.17 -5.24 -9.33
C GLY A 56 3.40 -6.24 -10.46
N ALA A 57 4.62 -6.77 -10.53
CA ALA A 57 4.90 -7.90 -11.40
C ALA A 57 4.15 -9.14 -10.91
N PHE A 58 3.51 -9.85 -11.84
CA PHE A 58 2.93 -11.16 -11.57
C PHE A 58 4.02 -12.23 -11.65
N VAL A 59 4.00 -13.16 -10.70
CA VAL A 59 4.84 -14.37 -10.66
C VAL A 59 3.93 -15.53 -10.28
N SER A 60 3.92 -16.61 -11.07
CA SER A 60 3.12 -17.80 -10.74
C SER A 60 3.81 -18.65 -9.67
N ASP A 61 3.05 -19.51 -8.97
CA ASP A 61 3.60 -20.39 -7.94
C ASP A 61 4.67 -21.35 -8.51
N GLU A 62 4.58 -21.72 -9.79
CA GLU A 62 5.58 -22.55 -10.49
C GLU A 62 6.90 -21.82 -10.81
N GLU A 63 6.90 -20.48 -10.79
CA GLU A 63 8.09 -19.65 -11.05
C GLU A 63 8.90 -19.34 -9.78
N VAL A 64 8.41 -19.73 -8.59
CA VAL A 64 9.04 -19.49 -7.26
C VAL A 64 9.98 -20.64 -6.87
#